data_AF-A0A4P7ZG17-F1
#
_entry.id   AF-A0A4P7ZG17-F1
#
_cell.length_a   1.000
_cell.length_b   1.000
_cell.length_c   1.000
_cell.angle_alpha   90.00
_cell.angle_beta   90.00
_cell.angle_gamma   90.00
#
_symmetry.space_group_name_H-M   'P 1'
#
loop_
_entity.id
_entity.type
_entity.pdbx_description
1 polymer ?
#
loop_
_entity_poly.entity_id
_entity_poly.type
_entity_poly.pdbx_seq_one_letter_code
_entity_poly.pdbx_strand_id
1 'polypeptide(L)'
;MAEGGAVHLAFCWAHVRRGFYDLQTGGSAPIASEALRRIAQLYAVEAEIRGRDAEARRRERQARLTPLIAELKTWLEKQLATVSRKSTLAEAIRYALSRWEGLTLFLDDGRVEIDSNSVERSIRPLAMMRSLCPSSSSVWKH
;
A
#
# COMPACT_ATOMS: atom_id res chain seq x y z
N MET A 1 -9.54 -8.58 -36.80
CA MET A 1 -8.69 -7.52 -36.24
C MET A 1 -8.34 -7.95 -34.83
N ALA A 2 -7.06 -8.04 -34.50
CA ALA A 2 -6.62 -8.55 -33.21
C ALA A 2 -6.96 -7.52 -32.13
N GLU A 3 -8.01 -7.79 -31.36
CA GLU A 3 -8.24 -7.12 -30.08
C GLU A 3 -7.19 -7.65 -29.12
N GLY A 4 -5.99 -7.08 -29.22
CA GLY A 4 -4.96 -7.22 -28.21
C GLY A 4 -5.54 -6.68 -26.92
N GLY A 5 -6.10 -7.57 -26.12
CA GLY A 5 -6.49 -7.31 -24.74
C GLY A 5 -5.27 -6.71 -24.05
N ALA A 6 -5.26 -5.38 -23.98
CA ALA A 6 -4.27 -4.64 -23.25
C ALA A 6 -4.43 -5.08 -21.80
N VAL A 7 -3.59 -6.03 -21.40
CA VAL A 7 -3.35 -6.34 -19.99
C VAL A 7 -2.88 -5.01 -19.40
N HIS A 8 -3.83 -4.27 -18.82
CA HIS A 8 -3.55 -3.07 -18.06
C HIS A 8 -2.69 -3.53 -16.90
N LEU A 9 -1.37 -3.38 -17.07
CA LEU A 9 -0.37 -3.55 -16.03
C LEU A 9 -0.92 -2.88 -14.77
N ALA A 10 -1.21 -3.66 -13.74
CA ALA A 10 -1.85 -3.20 -12.53
C ALA A 10 -0.99 -2.09 -11.86
N PHE A 11 -1.32 -0.83 -12.12
CA PHE A 11 -0.71 0.37 -11.52
C PHE A 11 -1.30 0.66 -10.14
N CYS A 12 -1.50 -0.38 -9.34
CA CYS A 12 -2.18 -0.29 -8.06
C CYS A 12 -1.17 0.03 -6.94
N TRP A 13 -1.66 0.65 -5.87
CA TRP A 13 -0.91 0.91 -4.64
C TRP A 13 -0.30 -0.37 -4.04
N ALA A 14 -0.90 -1.53 -4.31
CA ALA A 14 -0.34 -2.86 -4.02
C ALA A 14 1.08 -3.07 -4.54
N HIS A 15 1.36 -2.71 -5.80
CA HIS A 15 2.68 -2.93 -6.40
C HIS A 15 3.74 -2.05 -5.75
N VAL A 16 3.37 -0.78 -5.52
CA VAL A 16 4.21 0.19 -4.82
C VAL A 16 4.53 -0.31 -3.40
N ARG A 17 3.50 -0.74 -2.66
CA ARG A 17 3.64 -1.30 -1.31
C ARG A 17 4.54 -2.53 -1.28
N ARG A 18 4.40 -3.45 -2.24
CA ARG A 18 5.22 -4.66 -2.34
C ARG A 18 6.69 -4.32 -2.57
N GLY A 19 6.98 -3.34 -3.42
CA GLY A 19 8.35 -2.86 -3.64
C GLY A 19 9.00 -2.35 -2.36
N PHE A 20 8.30 -1.53 -1.58
CA PHE A 20 8.82 -1.05 -0.29
C PHE A 20 8.91 -2.15 0.77
N TYR A 21 8.00 -3.12 0.77
CA TYR A 21 8.04 -4.26 1.69
C TYR A 21 9.26 -5.16 1.43
N ASP A 22 9.55 -5.47 0.17
CA ASP A 22 10.72 -6.26 -0.20
C ASP A 22 12.03 -5.59 0.27
N LEU A 23 12.12 -4.27 0.09
CA LEU A 23 13.23 -3.46 0.58
C LEU A 23 13.36 -3.46 2.11
N GLN A 24 12.24 -3.48 2.84
CA GLN A 24 12.24 -3.61 4.30
C GLN A 24 12.70 -5.00 4.75
N THR A 25 12.31 -6.05 4.02
CA THR A 25 12.73 -7.42 4.34
C THR A 25 14.19 -7.70 3.97
N GLY A 26 14.72 -7.01 2.95
CA GLY A 26 16.11 -7.11 2.50
C GLY A 26 17.12 -6.29 3.30
N GLY A 27 16.68 -5.45 4.26
CA GLY A 27 17.56 -4.67 5.14
C GLY A 27 16.82 -3.58 5.92
N SER A 28 17.50 -2.98 6.92
CA SER A 28 16.92 -1.89 7.71
C SER A 28 16.92 -0.58 6.91
N ALA A 29 15.88 -0.38 6.11
CA ALA A 29 15.61 0.85 5.39
C ALA A 29 14.51 1.63 6.14
N PRO A 30 14.84 2.53 7.09
CA PRO A 30 13.83 3.33 7.81
C PRO A 30 12.93 4.12 6.85
N ILE A 31 13.46 4.48 5.67
CA ILE A 31 12.71 5.10 4.57
C ILE A 31 11.62 4.16 4.05
N ALA A 32 11.91 2.87 3.83
CA ALA A 32 10.91 1.92 3.36
C ALA A 32 9.79 1.72 4.39
N SER A 33 10.13 1.63 5.68
CA SER A 33 9.14 1.56 6.76
C SER A 33 8.24 2.78 6.84
N GLU A 34 8.81 3.99 6.70
CA GLU A 34 8.02 5.22 6.70
C GLU A 34 7.12 5.33 5.46
N ALA A 35 7.59 4.88 4.29
CA ALA A 35 6.77 4.78 3.09
C ALA A 35 5.56 3.86 3.31
N LEU A 36 5.78 2.68 3.88
CA LEU A 36 4.71 1.73 4.21
C LEU A 36 3.72 2.30 5.23
N ARG A 37 4.20 3.04 6.24
CA ARG A 37 3.35 3.70 7.25
C ARG A 37 2.43 4.75 6.61
N ARG A 38 2.97 5.56 5.69
CA ARG A 38 2.19 6.57 4.95
C ARG A 38 1.16 5.93 4.03
N ILE A 39 1.54 4.87 3.31
CA ILE A 39 0.60 4.09 2.49
C ILE A 39 -0.51 3.49 3.36
N ALA A 40 -0.18 2.94 4.54
CA ALA A 40 -1.17 2.39 5.46
C ALA A 40 -2.20 3.43 5.94
N GLN A 41 -1.81 4.70 6.11
CA GLN A 41 -2.73 5.79 6.44
C GLN A 41 -3.76 6.03 5.32
N LEU A 42 -3.35 5.91 4.05
CA LEU A 42 -4.28 6.01 2.92
C LEU A 42 -5.33 4.88 2.97
N TYR A 43 -4.88 3.65 3.24
CA TYR A 43 -5.78 2.50 3.39
C TYR A 43 -6.73 2.62 4.59
N ALA A 44 -6.29 3.25 5.69
CA ALA A 44 -7.15 3.47 6.84
C ALA A 44 -8.33 4.38 6.48
N VAL A 45 -8.08 5.49 5.78
CA VAL A 45 -9.14 6.39 5.31
C VAL A 45 -10.04 5.70 4.29
N GLU A 46 -9.47 4.94 3.35
CA GLU A 46 -10.26 4.15 2.38
C GLU A 46 -11.18 3.13 3.07
N ALA A 47 -10.72 2.50 4.16
CA ALA A 47 -11.54 1.56 4.93
C ALA A 47 -12.72 2.25 5.62
N GLU A 48 -12.55 3.49 6.11
CA GLU A 48 -13.64 4.27 6.75
C GLU A 48 -14.73 4.70 5.78
N ILE A 49 -14.38 4.94 4.51
CA ILE A 49 -15.33 5.38 3.47
C ILE A 49 -15.87 4.20 2.65
N ARG A 50 -15.38 2.98 2.88
CA ARG A 50 -15.84 1.77 2.21
C ARG A 50 -17.32 1.54 2.50
N GLY A 51 -18.10 1.21 1.46
CA GLY A 51 -19.55 1.02 1.56
C GLY A 51 -20.39 2.30 1.51
N ARG A 52 -19.76 3.49 1.45
CA ARG A 52 -20.47 4.74 1.12
C ARG A 52 -20.70 4.84 -0.39
N ASP A 53 -21.65 5.69 -0.79
CA ASP A 53 -21.89 6.00 -2.20
C ASP A 53 -20.64 6.62 -2.87
N ALA A 54 -20.51 6.43 -4.19
CA ALA A 54 -19.39 6.92 -4.97
C ALA A 54 -19.15 8.43 -4.82
N GLU A 55 -20.20 9.25 -4.75
CA GLU A 55 -20.02 10.70 -4.60
C GLU A 55 -19.50 11.06 -3.19
N ALA A 56 -20.03 10.40 -2.16
CA ALA A 56 -19.55 10.58 -0.79
C ALA A 56 -18.08 10.14 -0.64
N ARG A 57 -17.70 9.02 -1.27
CA ARG A 57 -16.30 8.56 -1.33
C ARG A 57 -15.40 9.59 -2.01
N ARG A 58 -15.81 10.12 -3.16
CA ARG A 58 -15.04 11.15 -3.89
C ARG A 58 -14.82 12.39 -3.04
N ARG A 59 -15.86 12.90 -2.36
CA ARG A 59 -15.75 14.07 -1.47
C ARG A 59 -14.76 13.83 -0.34
N GLU A 60 -14.87 12.68 0.35
CA GLU A 60 -13.95 12.31 1.44
C GLU A 60 -12.51 12.12 0.95
N ARG A 61 -12.33 11.52 -0.23
CA ARG A 61 -11.03 11.38 -0.89
C ARG A 61 -10.41 12.74 -1.18
N GLN A 62 -11.18 13.66 -1.76
CA GLN A 62 -10.68 14.99 -2.04
C GLN A 62 -10.33 15.78 -0.78
N ALA A 63 -11.12 15.64 0.29
CA ALA A 63 -10.89 16.34 1.54
C ALA A 63 -9.71 15.78 2.34
N ARG A 64 -9.58 14.44 2.41
CA ARG A 64 -8.66 13.75 3.32
C ARG A 64 -7.47 13.11 2.61
N LEU A 65 -7.70 12.46 1.47
CA LEU A 65 -6.66 11.69 0.77
C LEU A 65 -5.80 12.54 -0.16
N THR A 66 -6.36 13.58 -0.80
CA THR A 66 -5.59 14.52 -1.63
C THR A 66 -4.40 15.15 -0.89
N PRO A 67 -4.56 15.76 0.31
CA PRO A 67 -3.41 16.32 1.02
C PRO A 67 -2.40 15.24 1.42
N LEU A 68 -2.85 14.07 1.90
CA LEU A 68 -1.97 12.97 2.29
C LEU A 68 -1.14 12.43 1.11
N ILE A 69 -1.76 12.31 -0.07
CA ILE A 69 -1.10 11.89 -1.29
C ILE A 69 -0.08 12.96 -1.73
N ALA A 70 -0.46 14.24 -1.73
CA ALA A 70 0.47 15.32 -2.06
C ALA A 70 1.70 15.31 -1.12
N GLU A 71 1.49 15.18 0.19
CA GLU A 71 2.58 15.08 1.17
C GLU A 71 3.46 13.84 0.96
N LEU A 72 2.85 12.70 0.61
CA LEU A 72 3.59 11.48 0.27
C LEU A 72 4.45 11.70 -0.98
N LYS A 73 3.92 12.35 -2.03
CA LYS A 73 4.66 12.66 -3.25
C LYS A 73 5.89 13.51 -2.93
N THR A 74 5.69 14.64 -2.25
CA THR A 74 6.77 15.57 -1.89
C THR A 74 7.82 14.89 -1.03
N TRP A 75 7.40 14.02 -0.11
CA TRP A 75 8.35 13.26 0.70
C TRP A 75 9.14 12.25 -0.12
N LEU A 76 8.51 11.50 -1.03
CA LEU A 76 9.19 10.58 -1.93
C LEU A 76 10.22 11.31 -2.81
N GLU A 77 9.88 12.49 -3.34
CA GLU A 77 10.80 13.33 -4.11
C GLU A 77 12.01 13.77 -3.26
N LYS A 78 11.78 14.17 -1.99
CA LYS A 78 12.87 14.50 -1.05
C LYS A 78 13.75 13.28 -0.76
N GLN A 79 13.15 12.11 -0.54
CA GLN A 79 13.92 10.88 -0.31
C GLN A 79 14.76 10.53 -1.53
N LEU A 80 14.21 10.66 -2.73
CA LEU A 80 14.94 10.42 -3.98
C LEU A 80 16.20 11.31 -4.12
N ALA A 81 16.15 12.54 -3.62
CA ALA A 81 17.30 13.44 -3.61
C ALA A 81 18.38 13.05 -2.59
N THR A 82 18.01 12.33 -1.53
CA THR A 82 18.94 11.89 -0.46
C THR A 82 19.55 10.51 -0.69
N VAL A 83 18.84 9.62 -1.38
CA VAL A 83 19.30 8.24 -1.59
C VAL A 83 20.22 8.15 -2.82
N SER A 84 21.11 7.16 -2.82
CA SER A 84 21.99 6.95 -3.98
C SER A 84 21.18 6.54 -5.20
N ARG A 85 21.48 7.16 -6.35
CA ARG A 85 20.74 6.96 -7.62
C ARG A 85 20.74 5.51 -8.13
N LYS A 86 21.65 4.66 -7.65
CA LYS A 86 21.75 3.24 -8.01
C LYS A 86 21.17 2.29 -6.96
N SER A 87 20.60 2.82 -5.88
CA SER A 87 19.95 1.99 -4.87
C SER A 87 18.61 1.48 -5.39
N THR A 88 18.29 0.24 -5.06
CA THR A 88 16.98 -0.38 -5.31
C THR A 88 15.82 0.46 -4.74
N LEU A 89 16.06 1.17 -3.62
CA LEU A 89 15.13 2.15 -3.06
C LEU A 89 14.86 3.34 -4.01
N ALA A 90 15.89 3.87 -4.68
CA ALA A 90 15.73 4.96 -5.65
C ALA A 90 14.96 4.51 -6.89
N GLU A 91 15.10 3.24 -7.28
CA GLU A 91 14.31 2.64 -8.36
C GLU A 91 12.84 2.49 -7.97
N ALA A 92 12.55 1.97 -6.78
CA ALA A 92 11.18 1.86 -6.26
C ALA A 92 10.49 3.23 -6.16
N ILE A 93 11.19 4.25 -5.67
CA ILE A 93 10.66 5.63 -5.59
C ILE A 93 10.40 6.19 -6.99
N ARG A 94 11.34 6.06 -7.94
CA ARG A 94 11.14 6.52 -9.32
C ARG A 94 9.98 5.81 -10.00
N TYR A 95 9.83 4.51 -9.76
CA TYR A 95 8.70 3.74 -10.28
C TYR A 95 7.36 4.31 -9.80
N ALA A 96 7.25 4.61 -8.50
CA ALA A 96 6.04 5.22 -7.94
C ALA A 96 5.78 6.63 -8.52
N LEU A 97 6.80 7.47 -8.61
CA LEU A 97 6.66 8.85 -9.12
C LEU A 97 6.34 8.90 -10.62
N SER A 98 6.94 8.04 -11.45
CA SER A 98 6.63 7.96 -12.89
C SER A 98 5.21 7.45 -13.19
N ARG A 99 4.53 6.85 -12.19
CA ARG A 99 3.16 6.35 -12.32
C ARG A 99 2.16 7.10 -11.44
N TRP A 100 2.56 8.25 -10.92
CA TRP A 100 1.77 8.99 -9.95
C TRP A 100 0.37 9.34 -10.44
N GLU A 101 0.23 9.80 -11.69
CA GLU A 101 -1.06 10.18 -12.27
C GLU A 101 -2.06 9.02 -12.22
N GLY A 102 -1.63 7.82 -12.62
CA GLY A 102 -2.45 6.61 -12.56
C GLY A 102 -2.79 6.18 -11.13
N LEU A 103 -1.85 6.34 -10.19
CA LEU A 103 -2.06 6.05 -8.76
C LEU A 103 -3.06 7.00 -8.11
N THR A 104 -3.29 8.19 -8.67
CA THR A 104 -4.21 9.20 -8.14
C THR A 104 -5.59 9.24 -8.79
N LEU A 105 -5.84 8.46 -9.86
CA LEU A 105 -7.13 8.45 -10.56
C LEU A 105 -8.32 8.11 -9.66
N PHE A 106 -8.11 7.23 -8.68
CA PHE A 106 -9.17 6.86 -7.72
C PHE A 106 -9.64 8.03 -6.85
N LEU A 107 -8.85 9.11 -6.71
CA LEU A 107 -9.27 10.30 -5.99
C LEU A 107 -10.41 11.03 -6.70
N ASP A 108 -10.40 11.01 -8.03
CA ASP A 108 -11.42 11.69 -8.83
C ASP A 108 -12.62 10.78 -9.13
N ASP A 109 -12.39 9.47 -9.24
CA ASP A 109 -13.47 8.50 -9.47
C ASP A 109 -13.78 7.67 -8.21
N GLY A 110 -14.96 7.93 -7.62
CA GLY A 110 -15.46 7.25 -6.42
C GLY A 110 -15.85 5.78 -6.61
N ARG A 111 -15.91 5.28 -7.85
CA ARG A 111 -16.22 3.87 -8.19
C ARG A 111 -14.95 3.04 -8.26
N VAL A 112 -13.81 3.67 -8.54
CA VAL A 112 -12.50 3.03 -8.54
C VAL A 112 -12.04 2.74 -7.10
N GLU A 113 -11.69 1.48 -6.85
CA GLU A 113 -11.03 1.08 -5.61
C GLU A 113 -9.52 1.38 -5.67
N ILE A 114 -8.92 1.70 -4.51
CA ILE A 114 -7.47 1.96 -4.39
C ILE A 114 -6.63 0.72 -4.76
N ASP A 115 -7.22 -0.47 -4.69
CA ASP A 115 -6.66 -1.75 -5.15
C ASP A 115 -7.66 -2.45 -6.08
N SER A 116 -7.19 -2.99 -7.20
CA SER A 116 -8.03 -3.81 -8.08
C SER A 116 -8.06 -5.26 -7.56
N ASN A 117 -8.72 -5.49 -6.41
CA ASN A 117 -9.19 -6.74 -5.77
C ASN A 117 -8.29 -8.03 -5.83
N SER A 118 -7.10 -8.00 -6.40
CA SER A 118 -6.30 -9.17 -6.75
C SER A 118 -5.09 -9.33 -5.83
N VAL A 119 -4.76 -8.30 -5.04
CA VAL A 119 -3.58 -8.30 -4.17
C VAL A 119 -3.92 -8.23 -2.66
N GLU A 120 -5.20 -8.24 -2.26
CA GLU A 120 -5.53 -8.33 -0.83
C GLU A 120 -5.15 -9.70 -0.20
N ARG A 121 -5.04 -10.79 -1.00
CA ARG A 121 -4.62 -12.09 -0.45
C ARG A 121 -3.12 -12.22 -0.15
N SER A 122 -2.28 -11.30 -0.61
CA SER A 122 -0.81 -11.46 -0.54
C SER A 122 -0.13 -10.62 0.54
N ILE A 123 -0.86 -9.75 1.25
CA ILE A 123 -0.27 -8.82 2.23
C ILE A 123 -0.88 -8.98 3.62
N ARG A 124 -1.00 -10.23 4.09
CA ARG A 124 -1.03 -10.51 5.53
C ARG A 124 0.41 -10.54 6.04
N PRO A 125 0.93 -9.50 6.73
CA PRO A 125 2.02 -9.73 7.66
C PRO A 125 1.49 -10.58 8.80
N LEU A 126 2.05 -11.77 8.94
CA LEU A 126 1.93 -12.63 10.12
C LEU A 126 2.44 -11.85 11.34
N ALA A 127 1.55 -11.28 12.15
CA ALA A 127 1.89 -10.85 13.51
C ALA A 127 0.64 -10.72 14.40
N MET A 128 0.80 -11.17 15.66
CA MET A 128 -0.16 -11.35 16.76
C MET A 128 -1.02 -12.62 16.64
N MET A 129 -0.88 -13.65 17.48
CA MET A 129 -0.27 -13.78 18.81
C MET A 129 0.08 -15.26 19.03
N ARG A 130 1.32 -15.58 19.42
CA ARG A 130 1.62 -16.83 20.11
C ARG A 130 1.78 -16.54 21.60
N SER A 131 0.82 -16.98 22.39
CA SER A 131 0.98 -17.46 23.77
C SER A 131 0.23 -18.80 23.77
N LEU A 132 0.88 -19.96 23.62
CA LEU A 132 1.55 -20.73 24.66
C LEU A 132 0.81 -20.74 26.01
N CYS A 133 0.31 -21.95 26.32
CA CYS A 133 -0.13 -22.53 27.60
C CYS A 133 -1.53 -22.10 28.10
N PRO A 134 -2.40 -23.08 28.39
CA PRO A 134 -2.26 -23.76 29.68
C PRO A 134 -1.93 -25.25 29.56
N SER A 135 -1.01 -25.68 30.42
CA SER A 135 -0.90 -27.06 30.86
C SER A 135 -2.27 -27.61 31.25
N SER A 136 -2.61 -28.78 30.75
CA SER A 136 -3.34 -29.76 31.55
C SER A 136 -2.95 -31.15 31.10
N SER A 137 -1.77 -31.55 31.52
CA SER A 137 -1.47 -32.95 31.75
C SER A 137 -2.40 -33.45 32.85
N SER A 138 -3.26 -34.42 32.54
CA SER A 138 -3.50 -35.54 33.44
C SER A 138 -4.25 -36.63 32.69
N VAL A 139 -3.47 -37.55 32.12
CA VAL A 139 -3.86 -38.94 32.05
C VAL A 139 -3.48 -39.60 33.39
N TRP A 140 -4.21 -40.67 33.73
CA TRP A 140 -3.98 -41.71 34.77
C TRP A 140 -4.90 -41.71 36.01
N LYS A 141 -5.72 -42.79 36.03
CA LYS A 141 -5.94 -43.77 37.13
C LYS A 141 -7.24 -43.67 37.93
N HIS A 142 -8.18 -44.56 37.65
CA HIS A 142 -8.49 -45.72 38.51
C HIS A 142 -9.22 -46.81 37.71
#